data_AF-A0A8T5MN84-F1
#
_entry.id   AF-A0A8T5MN84-F1
#
_cell.length_a   1.000
_cell.length_b   1.000
_cell.length_c   1.000
_cell.angle_alpha   90.00
_cell.angle_beta   90.00
_cell.angle_gamma   90.00
#
_symmetry.space_group_name_H-M   'P 1'
#
loop_
_entity.id
_entity.type
_entity.pdbx_description
1 polymer ?
#
loop_
_entity_poly.entity_id
_entity_poly.type
_entity_poly.pdbx_seq_one_letter_code
_entity_poly.pdbx_strand_id
1 'polypeptide(L)'
;MGSEILKGIETADLALYLSSEKVLVLADLHIGIEDSLVKQGMLVPKFHFRDLVDRVEKIFSELKSQRKEVKVIVINGDLKHEFGRISDEEWRNTLKMLDWLARKCSRIVLVRGNHDTVLGPIAERRKVLFVDEMILGDKLICHGDRIPEIPPAVKTIIIGHEHPAVSLHEELRKETYKAFIVGKWNRNKLVVQPSLNPLMEGTDVNSEKLLSPFLQKDLGNFDVYIVADKVYAFGKLKKLYKY
;
A
#
# COMPACT_ATOMS: atom_id res chain seq x y z
N MET A 1 10.69 12.48 6.66
CA MET A 1 11.87 12.13 5.83
C MET A 1 11.79 10.65 5.53
N GLY A 2 11.87 10.28 4.25
CA GLY A 2 11.82 8.88 3.83
C GLY A 2 13.07 8.11 4.21
N SER A 3 12.92 6.85 4.61
CA SER A 3 14.01 5.96 4.98
C SER A 3 14.19 4.91 3.89
N GLU A 4 15.43 4.64 3.47
CA GLU A 4 15.73 3.53 2.57
C GLU A 4 15.55 2.20 3.32
N ILE A 5 14.56 1.40 2.92
CA ILE A 5 14.25 0.11 3.57
C ILE A 5 14.91 -1.07 2.84
N LEU A 6 15.18 -0.91 1.54
CA LEU A 6 15.99 -1.77 0.70
C LEU A 6 16.70 -0.92 -0.34
N LYS A 7 17.80 -1.40 -0.90
CA LYS A 7 18.55 -0.69 -1.94
C LYS A 7 17.61 -0.22 -3.09
N GLY A 8 17.51 1.09 -3.27
CA GLY A 8 16.67 1.72 -4.30
C GLY A 8 15.17 1.77 -3.97
N ILE A 9 14.77 1.42 -2.75
CA ILE A 9 13.39 1.44 -2.26
C ILE A 9 13.33 2.29 -0.99
N GLU A 10 12.72 3.45 -1.10
CA GLU A 10 12.62 4.43 -0.04
C GLU A 10 11.16 4.59 0.39
N THR A 11 10.91 4.79 1.68
CA THR A 11 9.56 5.10 2.16
C THR A 11 9.23 6.57 1.92
N ALA A 12 7.95 6.87 1.71
CA ALA A 12 7.41 8.22 1.73
C ALA A 12 6.03 8.15 2.38
N ASP A 13 5.97 8.45 3.70
CA ASP A 13 4.82 8.11 4.54
C ASP A 13 4.48 6.60 4.39
N LEU A 14 3.25 6.24 4.00
CA LEU A 14 2.80 4.87 3.74
C LEU A 14 3.11 4.37 2.31
N ALA A 15 3.69 5.21 1.45
CA ALA A 15 4.05 4.85 0.08
C ALA A 15 5.53 4.42 -0.06
N LEU A 16 5.86 3.81 -1.20
CA LEU A 16 7.24 3.52 -1.59
C LEU A 16 7.66 4.34 -2.80
N TYR A 17 8.87 4.88 -2.77
CA TYR A 17 9.53 5.52 -3.91
C TYR A 17 10.68 4.64 -4.39
N LEU A 18 10.57 4.15 -5.63
CA LEU A 18 11.62 3.40 -6.31
C LEU A 18 12.51 4.38 -7.05
N SER A 19 13.67 4.69 -6.47
CA SER A 19 14.47 5.85 -6.86
C SER A 19 15.16 5.69 -8.21
N SER A 20 15.56 4.46 -8.56
CA SER A 20 16.20 4.17 -9.86
C SER A 20 15.21 4.30 -11.01
N GLU A 21 13.95 3.91 -10.78
CA GLU A 21 12.88 3.90 -11.78
C GLU A 21 12.01 5.17 -11.75
N LYS A 22 12.19 6.03 -10.73
CA LYS A 22 11.38 7.24 -10.47
C LYS A 22 9.88 6.91 -10.36
N VAL A 23 9.58 5.82 -9.66
CA VAL A 23 8.22 5.27 -9.51
C VAL A 23 7.73 5.49 -8.08
N LEU A 24 6.51 6.00 -7.93
CA LEU A 24 5.80 6.06 -6.65
C LEU A 24 4.77 4.92 -6.60
N VAL A 25 4.86 4.05 -5.59
CA VAL A 25 3.94 2.93 -5.38
C VAL A 25 3.01 3.25 -4.21
N LEU A 26 1.72 3.36 -4.51
CA LEU A 26 0.62 3.57 -3.58
C LEU A 26 -0.14 2.26 -3.43
N ALA A 27 -0.42 1.79 -2.21
CA ALA A 27 -1.12 0.53 -1.99
C ALA A 27 -2.46 0.74 -1.28
N ASP A 28 -3.47 -0.02 -1.68
CA ASP A 28 -4.72 -0.23 -0.93
C ASP A 28 -5.43 1.07 -0.53
N LEU A 29 -5.88 1.84 -1.53
CA LEU A 29 -6.55 3.12 -1.32
C LEU A 29 -7.98 2.93 -0.82
N HIS A 30 -8.66 1.85 -1.21
CA HIS A 30 -10.02 1.49 -0.77
C HIS A 30 -11.00 2.67 -0.79
N ILE A 31 -11.01 3.44 -1.89
CA ILE A 31 -11.94 4.55 -2.05
C ILE A 31 -13.37 4.01 -1.96
N GLY A 32 -14.22 4.60 -1.12
CA GLY A 32 -15.61 4.16 -0.91
C GLY A 32 -15.80 3.18 0.25
N ILE A 33 -14.76 2.85 1.02
CA ILE A 33 -14.88 2.00 2.22
C ILE A 33 -15.91 2.54 3.24
N GLU A 34 -16.13 3.86 3.26
CA GLU A 34 -17.09 4.52 4.14
C GLU A 34 -18.50 3.90 4.01
N ASP A 35 -18.92 3.59 2.78
CA ASP A 35 -20.23 2.99 2.51
C ASP A 35 -20.34 1.59 3.14
N SER A 36 -19.25 0.82 3.14
CA SER A 36 -19.19 -0.51 3.74
C SER A 36 -19.27 -0.45 5.26
N LEU A 37 -18.51 0.46 5.88
CA LEU A 37 -18.51 0.66 7.33
C LEU A 37 -19.87 1.19 7.83
N VAL A 38 -20.51 2.09 7.08
CA VAL A 38 -21.87 2.56 7.39
C VAL A 38 -22.89 1.42 7.32
N LYS A 39 -22.80 0.54 6.31
CA LYS A 39 -23.65 -0.67 6.22
C LYS A 39 -23.43 -1.62 7.40
N GLN A 40 -22.23 -1.64 7.99
CA GLN A 40 -21.91 -2.39 9.21
C GLN A 40 -22.37 -1.68 10.51
N GLY A 41 -23.04 -0.54 10.41
CA GLY A 41 -23.58 0.21 11.55
C GLY A 41 -22.59 1.17 12.20
N MET A 42 -21.42 1.40 11.60
CA MET A 42 -20.46 2.38 12.08
C MET A 42 -20.84 3.80 11.66
N LEU A 43 -20.66 4.77 12.55
CA LEU A 43 -20.79 6.18 12.22
C LEU A 43 -19.47 6.68 11.62
N VAL A 44 -19.43 6.78 10.29
CA VAL A 44 -18.23 7.21 9.56
C VAL A 44 -18.42 8.62 8.99
N PRO A 45 -17.55 9.58 9.36
CA PRO A 45 -17.56 10.92 8.76
C PRO A 45 -17.27 10.89 7.25
N LYS A 46 -17.94 11.75 6.47
CA LYS A 46 -17.81 11.77 5.00
C LYS A 46 -16.58 12.51 4.45
N PHE A 47 -15.59 12.86 5.29
CA PHE A 47 -14.41 13.61 4.86
C PHE A 47 -13.14 12.76 4.65
N HIS A 48 -13.20 11.43 4.82
CA HIS A 48 -12.01 10.57 4.70
C HIS A 48 -11.39 10.51 3.30
N PHE A 49 -12.19 10.66 2.24
CA PHE A 49 -11.63 10.86 0.90
C PHE A 49 -10.71 12.09 0.83
N ARG A 50 -11.05 13.18 1.54
CA ARG A 50 -10.19 14.37 1.62
C ARG A 50 -8.92 14.05 2.40
N ASP A 51 -9.01 13.35 3.53
CA ASP A 51 -7.83 12.94 4.31
C ASP A 51 -6.86 12.09 3.47
N LEU A 52 -7.39 11.17 2.64
CA LEU A 52 -6.60 10.38 1.71
C LEU A 52 -5.90 11.26 0.67
N VAL A 53 -6.60 12.21 0.05
CA VAL A 53 -6.02 13.14 -0.92
C VAL A 53 -4.95 14.02 -0.27
N ASP A 54 -5.21 14.57 0.91
CA ASP A 54 -4.29 15.44 1.67
C ASP A 54 -3.01 14.65 2.05
N ARG A 55 -3.16 13.37 2.43
CA ARG A 55 -2.00 12.49 2.71
C ARG A 55 -1.17 12.22 1.47
N VAL A 56 -1.80 11.92 0.33
CA VAL A 56 -1.09 11.74 -0.94
C VAL A 56 -0.41 13.04 -1.37
N GLU A 57 -1.05 14.20 -1.19
CA GLU A 57 -0.45 15.50 -1.47
C GLU A 57 0.79 15.78 -0.60
N LYS A 58 0.75 15.40 0.68
CA LYS A 58 1.90 15.46 1.59
C LYS A 58 3.06 14.62 1.07
N ILE A 59 2.81 13.38 0.62
CA ILE A 59 3.82 12.51 0.01
C ILE A 59 4.49 13.19 -1.18
N PHE A 60 3.71 13.77 -2.11
CA PHE A 60 4.28 14.50 -3.25
C PHE A 60 5.10 15.72 -2.83
N SER A 61 4.63 16.45 -1.81
CA SER A 61 5.33 17.62 -1.28
C SER A 61 6.68 17.24 -0.66
N GLU A 62 6.73 16.11 0.06
CA GLU A 62 7.97 15.56 0.64
C GLU A 62 8.94 15.07 -0.43
N LEU A 63 8.46 14.41 -1.48
CA LEU A 63 9.33 13.99 -2.59
C LEU A 63 9.88 15.21 -3.34
N LYS A 64 9.04 16.22 -3.59
CA LYS A 64 9.46 17.47 -4.24
C LYS A 64 10.50 18.22 -3.42
N SER A 65 10.35 18.32 -2.10
CA SER A 65 11.33 18.98 -1.23
C SER A 65 12.70 18.27 -1.25
N GLN A 66 12.69 16.96 -1.48
CA GLN A 66 13.89 16.14 -1.68
C GLN A 66 14.41 16.14 -3.11
N ARG A 67 13.85 16.96 -4.01
CA ARG A 67 14.18 17.02 -5.45
C ARG A 67 14.02 15.68 -6.16
N LYS A 68 13.08 14.85 -5.70
CA LYS A 68 12.73 13.56 -6.30
C LYS A 68 11.64 13.76 -7.34
N GLU A 69 11.92 13.32 -8.56
CA GLU A 69 10.97 13.34 -9.67
C GLU A 69 10.14 12.04 -9.65
N VAL A 70 8.82 12.16 -9.83
CA VAL A 70 7.91 11.02 -10.01
C VAL A 70 7.50 10.97 -11.47
N LYS A 71 7.93 9.92 -12.19
CA LYS A 71 7.55 9.70 -13.59
C LYS A 71 6.34 8.80 -13.71
N VAL A 72 6.31 7.74 -12.92
CA VAL A 72 5.24 6.73 -12.94
C VAL A 72 4.64 6.61 -11.56
N ILE A 73 3.31 6.52 -11.49
CA ILE A 73 2.59 6.14 -10.28
C ILE A 73 2.06 4.74 -10.49
N VAL A 74 2.34 3.85 -9.55
CA VAL A 74 1.76 2.50 -9.50
C VAL A 74 0.78 2.45 -8.34
N ILE A 75 -0.47 2.09 -8.62
CA ILE A 75 -1.46 1.77 -7.59
C ILE A 75 -1.45 0.24 -7.46
N ASN A 76 -1.01 -0.27 -6.32
CA ASN A 76 -0.80 -1.70 -6.06
C ASN A 76 -2.07 -2.39 -5.53
N GLY A 77 -3.09 -2.43 -6.38
CA GLY A 77 -4.39 -3.02 -6.08
C GLY A 77 -5.27 -2.19 -5.14
N ASP A 78 -6.52 -2.63 -5.08
CA ASP A 78 -7.60 -2.11 -4.24
C ASP A 78 -7.70 -0.59 -4.29
N LEU A 79 -7.83 -0.05 -5.51
CA LEU A 79 -8.08 1.38 -5.71
C LEU A 79 -9.43 1.78 -5.11
N LYS A 80 -10.44 0.93 -5.32
CA LYS A 80 -11.81 1.09 -4.84
C LYS A 80 -12.19 -0.06 -3.91
N HIS A 81 -13.25 0.09 -3.12
CA HIS A 81 -13.61 -0.87 -2.09
C HIS A 81 -14.73 -1.85 -2.50
N GLU A 82 -15.80 -1.40 -3.15
CA GLU A 82 -16.99 -2.25 -3.30
C GLU A 82 -16.79 -3.34 -4.37
N PHE A 83 -17.06 -4.61 -4.03
CA PHE A 83 -16.95 -5.74 -4.97
C PHE A 83 -18.09 -5.76 -6.00
N GLY A 84 -19.27 -5.28 -5.59
CA GLY A 84 -20.51 -5.33 -6.35
C GLY A 84 -20.81 -4.03 -7.08
N ARG A 85 -21.94 -3.41 -6.73
CA ARG A 85 -22.41 -2.17 -7.36
C ARG A 85 -21.71 -0.97 -6.73
N ILE A 86 -20.79 -0.37 -7.49
CA ILE A 86 -20.10 0.87 -7.14
C ILE A 86 -21.13 1.98 -6.89
N SER A 87 -20.98 2.73 -5.79
CA SER A 87 -21.82 3.90 -5.50
C SER A 87 -21.42 5.09 -6.38
N ASP A 88 -22.34 6.02 -6.65
CA ASP A 88 -22.03 7.22 -7.43
C ASP A 88 -20.93 8.08 -6.77
N GLU A 89 -20.83 8.02 -5.44
CA GLU A 89 -19.80 8.69 -4.65
C GLU A 89 -18.43 8.02 -4.82
N GLU A 90 -18.35 6.70 -4.62
CA GLU A 90 -17.12 5.91 -4.85
C GLU A 90 -16.59 6.09 -6.27
N TRP A 91 -17.48 5.99 -7.27
CA TRP A 91 -17.14 6.18 -8.67
C TRP A 91 -16.53 7.57 -8.91
N ARG A 92 -17.21 8.62 -8.46
CA ARG A 92 -16.79 10.01 -8.63
C ARG A 92 -15.48 10.30 -7.90
N ASN A 93 -15.29 9.78 -6.69
CA ASN A 93 -14.08 9.98 -5.90
C ASN A 93 -12.89 9.21 -6.50
N THR A 94 -13.11 8.01 -7.01
CA THR A 94 -12.09 7.24 -7.74
C THR A 94 -11.61 8.02 -8.97
N LEU A 95 -12.54 8.55 -9.78
CA LEU A 95 -12.18 9.38 -10.93
C LEU A 95 -11.41 10.65 -10.52
N LYS A 96 -11.86 11.35 -9.46
CA LYS A 96 -11.16 12.53 -8.94
C LYS A 96 -9.73 12.22 -8.52
N MET A 97 -9.51 11.10 -7.82
CA MET A 97 -8.17 10.67 -7.41
C MET A 97 -7.29 10.42 -8.63
N LEU A 98 -7.77 9.66 -9.61
CA LEU A 98 -7.02 9.40 -10.84
C LEU A 98 -6.71 10.67 -11.64
N ASP A 99 -7.69 11.58 -11.78
CA ASP A 99 -7.49 12.89 -12.43
C ASP A 99 -6.47 13.74 -11.70
N TRP A 100 -6.46 13.69 -10.37
CA TRP A 100 -5.48 14.40 -9.56
C TRP A 100 -4.07 13.81 -9.75
N LEU A 101 -3.93 12.49 -9.70
CA LEU A 101 -2.65 11.77 -9.88
C LEU A 101 -2.08 11.96 -11.29
N ALA A 102 -2.93 12.01 -12.32
CA ALA A 102 -2.52 12.18 -13.71
C ALA A 102 -1.84 13.53 -13.96
N ARG A 103 -2.11 14.54 -13.11
CA ARG A 103 -1.43 15.85 -13.17
C ARG A 103 -0.04 15.84 -12.51
N LYS A 104 0.32 14.76 -11.80
CA LYS A 104 1.57 14.66 -11.01
C LYS A 104 2.61 13.73 -11.64
N CYS A 105 2.28 13.01 -12.72
CA CYS A 105 3.14 12.03 -13.36
C CYS A 105 2.86 11.93 -14.86
N SER A 106 3.69 11.19 -15.61
CA SER A 106 3.45 10.94 -17.03
C SER A 106 2.63 9.68 -17.30
N ARG A 107 2.56 8.76 -16.34
CA ARG A 107 1.82 7.50 -16.48
C ARG A 107 1.35 6.96 -15.14
N ILE A 108 0.11 6.48 -15.11
CA ILE A 108 -0.46 5.69 -14.02
C ILE A 108 -0.56 4.24 -14.46
N VAL A 109 -0.09 3.34 -13.63
CA VAL A 109 -0.28 1.89 -13.74
C VAL A 109 -1.12 1.44 -12.55
N LEU A 110 -2.15 0.65 -12.82
CA LEU A 110 -2.95 0.00 -11.80
C LEU A 110 -2.69 -1.50 -11.87
N VAL A 111 -2.09 -2.02 -10.81
CA VAL A 111 -1.97 -3.46 -10.58
C VAL A 111 -3.29 -3.94 -9.98
N ARG A 112 -3.81 -5.07 -10.44
CA ARG A 112 -5.12 -5.59 -10.01
C ARG A 112 -5.08 -6.05 -8.55
N GLY A 113 -5.95 -5.49 -7.72
CA GLY A 113 -6.33 -6.06 -6.43
C GLY A 113 -7.59 -6.92 -6.49
N ASN A 114 -7.91 -7.61 -5.39
CA ASN A 114 -9.09 -8.47 -5.35
C ASN A 114 -10.40 -7.67 -5.34
N HIS A 115 -10.39 -6.41 -4.88
CA HIS A 115 -11.54 -5.51 -4.94
C HIS A 115 -11.73 -4.85 -6.31
N ASP A 116 -10.78 -4.98 -7.24
CA ASP A 116 -10.75 -4.26 -8.52
C ASP A 116 -11.51 -4.96 -9.68
N THR A 117 -12.53 -5.77 -9.35
CA THR A 117 -13.29 -6.60 -10.31
C THR A 117 -13.98 -5.80 -11.42
N VAL A 118 -14.40 -4.56 -11.14
CA VAL A 118 -15.15 -3.68 -12.06
C VAL A 118 -14.39 -2.37 -12.33
N LEU A 119 -13.12 -2.46 -12.72
CA LEU A 119 -12.29 -1.28 -13.04
C LEU A 119 -12.05 -1.03 -14.54
N GLY A 120 -12.39 -1.97 -15.42
CA GLY A 120 -12.19 -1.82 -16.87
C GLY A 120 -12.69 -0.48 -17.43
N PRO A 121 -13.95 -0.07 -17.16
CA PRO A 121 -14.47 1.22 -17.62
C PRO A 121 -13.74 2.44 -17.05
N ILE A 122 -13.30 2.39 -15.79
CA ILE A 122 -12.53 3.47 -15.15
C ILE A 122 -11.14 3.58 -15.80
N ALA A 123 -10.48 2.45 -15.98
CA ALA A 123 -9.15 2.37 -16.59
C ALA A 123 -9.16 2.88 -18.04
N GLU A 124 -10.14 2.46 -18.83
CA GLU A 124 -10.32 2.91 -20.22
C GLU A 124 -10.56 4.43 -20.30
N ARG A 125 -11.52 4.93 -19.49
CA ARG A 125 -11.89 6.35 -19.49
C ARG A 125 -10.74 7.28 -19.08
N ARG A 126 -9.80 6.78 -18.29
CA ARG A 126 -8.65 7.55 -17.79
C ARG A 126 -7.31 7.14 -18.39
N LYS A 127 -7.32 6.24 -19.38
CA LYS A 127 -6.12 5.70 -20.03
C LYS A 127 -5.07 5.20 -19.02
N VAL A 128 -5.54 4.61 -17.93
CA VAL A 128 -4.68 3.97 -16.92
C VAL A 128 -4.31 2.59 -17.44
N LEU A 129 -3.02 2.23 -17.35
CA LEU A 129 -2.58 0.90 -17.72
C LEU A 129 -3.00 -0.07 -16.61
N PHE A 130 -3.92 -1.00 -16.91
CA PHE A 130 -4.39 -2.01 -15.95
C PHE A 130 -3.73 -3.36 -16.23
N VAL A 131 -3.04 -3.91 -15.23
CA VAL A 131 -2.23 -5.14 -15.34
C VAL A 131 -2.45 -6.03 -14.11
N ASP A 132 -2.18 -7.33 -14.25
CA ASP A 132 -2.25 -8.27 -13.11
C ASP A 132 -1.00 -8.12 -12.21
N GLU A 133 0.16 -7.85 -12.81
CA GLU A 133 1.40 -7.54 -12.11
C GLU A 133 2.29 -6.63 -12.96
N MET A 134 3.30 -6.01 -12.34
CA MET A 134 4.25 -5.14 -13.02
C MET A 134 5.69 -5.52 -12.64
N ILE A 135 6.54 -5.72 -13.64
CA ILE A 135 7.98 -5.92 -13.45
C ILE A 135 8.74 -4.64 -13.82
N LEU A 136 9.57 -4.17 -12.89
CA LEU A 136 10.43 -3.00 -13.02
C LEU A 136 11.87 -3.41 -12.67
N GLY A 137 12.69 -3.66 -13.69
CA GLY A 137 14.05 -4.17 -13.48
C GLY A 137 14.03 -5.52 -12.78
N ASP A 138 14.57 -5.59 -11.56
CA ASP A 138 14.60 -6.78 -10.72
C ASP A 138 13.48 -6.83 -9.66
N LYS A 139 12.46 -5.96 -9.80
CA LYS A 139 11.37 -5.79 -8.83
C LYS A 139 10.06 -6.23 -9.46
N LEU A 140 9.33 -7.09 -8.76
CA LEU A 140 7.95 -7.46 -9.09
C LEU A 140 7.01 -6.71 -8.14
N ILE A 141 6.00 -6.05 -8.70
CA ILE A 141 4.89 -5.45 -7.96
C ILE A 141 3.63 -6.25 -8.31
N CYS A 142 3.04 -6.86 -7.30
CA CYS A 142 1.74 -7.54 -7.39
C CYS A 142 0.93 -7.22 -6.13
N HIS A 143 -0.39 -7.34 -6.16
CA HIS A 143 -1.20 -6.93 -5.02
C HIS A 143 -0.98 -7.82 -3.79
N GLY A 144 -0.90 -9.14 -3.97
CA GLY A 144 -0.54 -10.08 -2.89
C GLY A 144 -1.67 -11.02 -2.44
N ASP A 145 -2.85 -10.95 -3.08
CA ASP A 145 -3.98 -11.89 -2.96
C ASP A 145 -3.68 -13.27 -3.58
N ARG A 146 -2.70 -13.31 -4.51
CA ARG A 146 -2.23 -14.53 -5.19
C ARG A 146 -0.72 -14.46 -5.44
N ILE A 147 -0.08 -15.62 -5.60
CA ILE A 147 1.33 -15.70 -6.02
C ILE A 147 1.36 -15.84 -7.55
N PRO A 148 1.84 -14.83 -8.31
CA PRO A 148 2.03 -14.95 -9.76
C PRO A 148 3.27 -15.81 -10.07
N GLU A 149 3.52 -16.06 -11.36
CA GLU A 149 4.82 -16.59 -11.77
C GLU A 149 5.92 -15.56 -11.48
N ILE A 150 7.01 -15.98 -10.85
CA ILE A 150 8.11 -15.10 -10.45
C ILE A 150 9.35 -15.40 -11.30
N PRO A 151 9.68 -14.56 -12.29
CA PRO A 151 10.83 -14.79 -13.15
C PRO A 151 12.15 -14.88 -12.38
N PRO A 152 13.12 -15.69 -12.83
CA PRO A 152 14.44 -15.82 -12.18
C PRO A 152 15.22 -14.52 -11.96
N ALA A 153 15.00 -13.52 -12.80
CA ALA A 153 15.66 -12.22 -12.70
C ALA A 153 15.10 -11.35 -11.55
N VAL A 154 13.90 -11.64 -11.03
CA VAL A 154 13.30 -10.92 -9.92
C VAL A 154 14.09 -11.19 -8.65
N LYS A 155 14.46 -10.13 -7.95
CA LYS A 155 15.15 -10.16 -6.64
C LYS A 155 14.27 -9.63 -5.52
N THR A 156 13.40 -8.68 -5.81
CA THR A 156 12.50 -8.06 -4.82
C THR A 156 11.05 -8.17 -5.27
N ILE A 157 10.16 -8.47 -4.34
CA ILE A 157 8.71 -8.52 -4.53
C ILE A 157 8.11 -7.46 -3.61
N ILE A 158 7.17 -6.67 -4.13
CA ILE A 158 6.46 -5.62 -3.41
C ILE A 158 4.97 -5.97 -3.47
N ILE A 159 4.35 -6.12 -2.31
CA ILE A 159 2.92 -6.44 -2.16
C ILE A 159 2.20 -5.43 -1.28
N GLY A 160 0.89 -5.34 -1.43
CA GLY A 160 -0.05 -4.67 -0.53
C GLY A 160 -0.91 -5.73 0.17
N HIS A 161 -2.24 -5.63 0.00
CA HIS A 161 -3.27 -6.62 0.34
C HIS A 161 -3.46 -6.91 1.83
N GLU A 162 -2.39 -7.24 2.56
CA GLU A 162 -2.45 -7.57 3.98
C GLU A 162 -2.65 -6.34 4.87
N HIS A 163 -2.29 -5.16 4.37
CA HIS A 163 -2.29 -3.90 5.13
C HIS A 163 -1.55 -4.05 6.46
N PRO A 164 -0.30 -4.53 6.46
CA PRO A 164 0.42 -4.87 7.68
C PRO A 164 0.42 -3.74 8.70
N ALA A 165 0.09 -4.11 9.92
CA ALA A 165 0.25 -3.30 11.12
C ALA A 165 0.99 -4.10 12.20
N VAL A 166 1.49 -3.39 13.20
CA VAL A 166 2.12 -3.98 14.38
C VAL A 166 1.63 -3.24 15.61
N SER A 167 1.25 -4.00 16.64
CA SER A 167 0.90 -3.42 17.92
C SER A 167 2.10 -3.31 18.85
N LEU A 168 2.27 -2.13 19.42
CA LEU A 168 3.19 -1.89 20.52
C LEU A 168 2.42 -2.02 21.84
N HIS A 169 3.03 -2.74 22.78
CA HIS A 169 2.48 -3.00 24.10
C HIS A 169 3.35 -2.30 25.15
N GLU A 170 2.72 -1.50 26.01
CA GLU A 170 3.34 -0.92 27.20
C GLU A 170 2.36 -1.05 28.37
N GLU A 171 2.69 -1.95 29.32
CA GLU A 171 1.85 -2.30 30.47
C GLU A 171 0.39 -2.65 30.09
N LEU A 172 -0.52 -1.69 30.24
CA LEU A 172 -1.96 -1.82 29.97
C LEU A 172 -2.38 -1.21 28.63
N ARG A 173 -1.47 -0.58 27.90
CA ARG A 173 -1.75 0.09 26.62
C ARG A 173 -1.30 -0.77 25.45
N LYS A 174 -2.19 -0.91 24.48
CA LYS A 174 -1.92 -1.49 23.17
C LYS A 174 -2.24 -0.41 22.13
N GLU A 175 -1.25 -0.07 21.32
CA GLU A 175 -1.43 0.85 20.20
C GLU A 175 -0.96 0.18 18.92
N THR A 176 -1.83 0.15 17.92
CA THR A 176 -1.57 -0.48 16.63
C THR A 176 -1.10 0.57 15.63
N TYR A 177 0.00 0.27 14.94
CA TYR A 177 0.57 1.15 13.94
C TYR A 177 0.75 0.44 12.60
N LYS A 178 0.37 1.11 11.52
CA LYS A 178 0.72 0.70 10.16
C LYS A 178 2.23 0.56 10.04
N ALA A 179 2.67 -0.52 9.40
CA ALA A 179 4.08 -0.80 9.29
C ALA A 179 4.42 -1.43 7.94
N PHE A 180 5.57 -1.06 7.37
CA PHE A 180 6.17 -1.89 6.33
C PHE A 180 6.80 -3.13 6.96
N ILE A 181 6.62 -4.27 6.33
CA ILE A 181 7.23 -5.54 6.73
C ILE A 181 8.18 -5.99 5.63
N VAL A 182 9.46 -6.13 5.96
CA VAL A 182 10.52 -6.38 4.97
C VAL A 182 11.32 -7.61 5.36
N GLY A 183 11.48 -8.57 4.47
CA GLY A 183 12.24 -9.78 4.80
C GLY A 183 12.54 -10.66 3.63
N LYS A 184 13.08 -11.85 3.92
CA LYS A 184 13.40 -12.84 2.90
C LYS A 184 12.20 -13.74 2.67
N TRP A 185 11.76 -13.85 1.42
CA TRP A 185 10.75 -14.78 0.97
C TRP A 185 11.35 -15.70 -0.09
N ASN A 186 11.60 -16.96 0.29
CA ASN A 186 12.30 -17.94 -0.55
C ASN A 186 13.68 -17.38 -1.00
N ARG A 187 13.90 -17.22 -2.31
CA ARG A 187 15.14 -16.60 -2.86
C ARG A 187 15.06 -15.07 -2.95
N ASN A 188 13.88 -14.50 -2.77
CA ASN A 188 13.57 -13.09 -3.00
C ASN A 188 13.56 -12.30 -1.70
N LYS A 189 13.67 -10.99 -1.81
CA LYS A 189 13.24 -10.05 -0.76
C LYS A 189 11.76 -9.74 -0.95
N LEU A 190 11.03 -9.61 0.12
CA LEU A 190 9.62 -9.23 0.13
C LEU A 190 9.48 -7.92 0.91
N VAL A 191 8.71 -6.99 0.35
CA VAL A 191 8.26 -5.76 0.99
C VAL A 191 6.73 -5.80 1.00
N VAL A 192 6.15 -5.76 2.18
CA VAL A 192 4.70 -5.66 2.38
C VAL A 192 4.39 -4.21 2.75
N GLN A 193 3.57 -3.55 1.93
CA GLN A 193 3.17 -2.16 2.11
C GLN A 193 1.90 -2.07 2.96
N PRO A 194 1.84 -1.17 3.96
CA PRO A 194 0.60 -0.87 4.65
C PRO A 194 -0.38 -0.15 3.72
N SER A 195 -1.67 -0.20 4.05
CA SER A 195 -2.69 0.53 3.29
C SER A 195 -2.55 2.04 3.47
N LEU A 196 -2.75 2.81 2.40
CA LEU A 196 -2.85 4.27 2.46
C LEU A 196 -4.16 4.79 3.07
N ASN A 197 -5.20 3.97 3.12
CA ASN A 197 -6.52 4.40 3.54
C ASN A 197 -6.55 4.76 5.04
N PRO A 198 -6.94 5.99 5.43
CA PRO A 198 -6.92 6.42 6.83
C PRO A 198 -7.89 5.67 7.74
N LEU A 199 -8.93 5.04 7.20
CA LEU A 199 -9.93 4.28 7.96
C LEU A 199 -9.53 2.85 8.26
N MET A 200 -8.51 2.34 7.58
CA MET A 200 -8.02 0.98 7.79
C MET A 200 -6.83 1.04 8.75
N GLU A 201 -6.95 0.46 9.94
CA GLU A 201 -5.83 0.38 10.91
C GLU A 201 -4.74 -0.57 10.41
N GLY A 202 -5.15 -1.63 9.70
CA GLY A 202 -4.29 -2.70 9.18
C GLY A 202 -4.40 -3.98 10.00
N THR A 203 -3.80 -5.06 9.51
CA THR A 203 -3.80 -6.38 10.17
C THR A 203 -2.56 -6.51 11.04
N ASP A 204 -2.72 -6.72 12.36
CA ASP A 204 -1.59 -6.96 13.25
C ASP A 204 -0.90 -8.28 12.90
N VAL A 205 0.29 -8.19 12.31
CA VAL A 205 0.99 -9.35 11.75
C VAL A 205 1.48 -10.37 12.79
N ASN A 206 1.29 -10.09 14.08
CA ASN A 206 1.67 -10.99 15.17
C ASN A 206 0.48 -11.68 15.83
N SER A 207 -0.67 -11.02 15.90
CA SER A 207 -1.84 -11.54 16.62
C SER A 207 -2.97 -11.99 15.72
N GLU A 208 -3.00 -11.51 14.47
CA GLU A 208 -4.10 -11.77 13.55
C GLU A 208 -3.73 -12.81 12.50
N LYS A 209 -4.77 -13.43 11.93
CA LYS A 209 -4.61 -14.39 10.85
C LYS A 209 -4.34 -13.65 9.55
N LEU A 210 -3.19 -13.95 8.95
CA LEU A 210 -2.81 -13.37 7.68
C LEU A 210 -3.52 -14.04 6.51
N LEU A 211 -3.91 -13.27 5.50
CA LEU A 211 -4.63 -13.75 4.32
C LEU A 211 -3.74 -13.99 3.12
N SER A 212 -2.69 -13.18 2.96
CA SER A 212 -1.79 -13.26 1.81
C SER A 212 -1.07 -14.62 1.78
N PRO A 213 -1.05 -15.33 0.65
CA PRO A 213 -0.25 -16.54 0.48
C PRO A 213 1.26 -16.28 0.63
N PHE A 214 1.72 -15.03 0.51
CA PHE A 214 3.13 -14.69 0.78
C PHE A 214 3.50 -14.79 2.25
N LEU A 215 2.54 -14.61 3.15
CA LEU A 215 2.76 -14.44 4.59
C LEU A 215 2.34 -15.66 5.42
N GLN A 216 2.02 -16.78 4.77
CA GLN A 216 1.74 -18.07 5.41
C GLN A 216 3.02 -18.77 5.89
N LYS A 217 3.85 -18.07 6.67
CA LYS A 217 5.12 -18.54 7.23
C LYS A 217 5.55 -17.72 8.44
N ASP A 218 6.58 -18.17 9.14
CA ASP A 218 7.18 -17.42 10.24
C ASP A 218 7.78 -16.09 9.75
N LEU A 219 7.23 -14.98 10.25
CA LEU A 219 7.67 -13.62 9.95
C LEU A 219 8.66 -13.08 10.99
N GLY A 220 9.06 -13.85 12.01
CA GLY A 220 9.88 -13.37 13.13
C GLY A 220 11.21 -12.72 12.73
N ASN A 221 11.78 -13.09 11.57
CA ASN A 221 13.02 -12.51 11.04
C ASN A 221 12.81 -11.36 10.04
N PHE A 222 11.57 -10.93 9.80
CA PHE A 222 11.27 -9.74 9.01
C PHE A 222 11.54 -8.48 9.83
N ASP A 223 12.04 -7.45 9.17
CA ASP A 223 12.23 -6.12 9.71
C ASP A 223 10.92 -5.34 9.64
N VAL A 224 10.64 -4.59 10.70
CA VAL A 224 9.44 -3.78 10.89
C VAL A 224 9.81 -2.31 10.79
N TYR A 225 9.04 -1.58 9.99
CA TYR A 225 9.16 -0.13 9.87
C TYR A 225 7.82 0.53 10.15
N ILE A 226 7.63 1.01 11.38
CA ILE A 226 6.40 1.66 11.83
C ILE A 226 6.28 3.06 11.21
N VAL A 227 5.08 3.40 10.74
CA VAL A 227 4.76 4.69 10.15
C VAL A 227 3.90 5.52 11.11
N ALA A 228 4.49 6.59 11.65
CA ALA A 228 3.80 7.58 12.49
C ALA A 228 4.02 8.99 11.92
N ASP A 229 4.62 9.91 12.67
CA ASP A 229 5.04 11.23 12.16
C ASP A 229 6.16 11.11 11.11
N LYS A 230 6.96 10.04 11.22
CA LYS A 230 7.95 9.57 10.24
C LYS A 230 8.00 8.05 10.28
N VAL A 231 8.86 7.47 9.44
CA VAL A 231 9.10 6.02 9.41
C VAL A 231 10.23 5.64 10.36
N TYR A 232 9.96 4.75 11.30
CA TYR A 232 10.89 4.27 12.32
C TYR A 232 11.27 2.82 12.06
N ALA A 233 12.57 2.52 12.02
CA ALA A 233 13.06 1.15 11.96
C ALA A 233 13.03 0.52 13.36
N PHE A 234 12.10 -0.41 13.58
CA PHE A 234 11.90 -1.10 14.86
C PHE A 234 12.65 -2.45 14.93
N GLY A 235 13.30 -2.84 13.82
CA GLY A 235 14.09 -4.06 13.74
C GLY A 235 13.22 -5.30 13.57
N LYS A 236 13.69 -6.45 14.07
CA LYS A 236 13.08 -7.74 13.79
C LYS A 236 11.76 -7.92 14.52
N LEU A 237 10.74 -8.42 13.82
CA LEU A 237 9.41 -8.68 14.36
C LEU A 237 9.44 -9.49 15.68
N LYS A 238 10.25 -10.55 15.74
CA LYS A 238 10.42 -11.38 16.96
C LYS A 238 10.97 -10.66 18.19
N LYS A 239 11.51 -9.44 18.03
CA LYS A 239 12.04 -8.63 19.14
C LYS A 239 10.98 -7.70 19.75
N LEU A 240 9.88 -7.45 19.05
CA LEU A 240 8.82 -6.54 19.49
C LEU A 240 7.93 -7.11 20.60
N TYR A 241 8.08 -8.41 20.89
CA TYR A 241 7.26 -9.15 21.85
C TYR A 241 8.09 -9.76 22.99
N LYS A 242 9.31 -9.25 23.21
CA LYS A 242 10.20 -9.72 24.29
C LYS A 242 10.12 -8.90 25.58
N TYR A 243 9.11 -8.04 25.73
CA TYR A 243 8.87 -7.23 26.93
C TYR A 243 7.44 -7.39 27.39
#